data_AF-Q8DZ14-F1
#
_entry.id   AF-Q8DZ14-F1
#
_cell.length_a   1.000
_cell.length_b   1.000
_cell.length_c   1.000
_cell.angle_alpha   90.00
_cell.angle_beta   90.00
_cell.angle_gamma   90.00
#
_symmetry.space_group_name_H-M   'P 1'
#
loop_
_entity.id
_entity.type
_entity.pdbx_description
1 polymer ?
#
loop_
_entity_poly.entity_id
_entity_poly.type
_entity_poly.pdbx_seq_one_letter_code
_entity_poly.pdbx_strand_id
1 'polypeptide(L)'
;MKALITKWYLFCPYLASLFALALFFGNWDLRVQSLLISGLFIQLHFFEEFGFPGGFPLITMLVELKSVETDTSKWDLNHLSAFFGNQWFAVIVYLLPIFCPNIPFLTLAVMIFAFAELAMHLFFFNLSLKKWYNPGLLTTLVGLVPVSVYYLAHDWKLYSGLDWFLG
;
A
#
# COMPACT_ATOMS: atom_id res chain seq x y z
N MET A 1 -0.79 -12.60 -21.62
CA MET A 1 -1.59 -11.55 -20.94
C MET A 1 -2.44 -12.09 -19.79
N LYS A 2 -3.33 -13.08 -19.98
CA LYS A 2 -4.16 -13.64 -18.87
C LYS A 2 -3.35 -14.08 -17.64
N ALA A 3 -2.28 -14.86 -17.83
CA ALA A 3 -1.45 -15.35 -16.73
C ALA A 3 -0.68 -14.26 -15.97
N LEU A 4 -0.31 -13.18 -16.65
CA LEU A 4 0.35 -12.01 -16.04
C LEU A 4 -0.63 -11.27 -15.13
N ILE A 5 -1.85 -11.05 -15.62
CA ILE A 5 -2.90 -10.35 -14.88
C ILE A 5 -3.38 -11.20 -13.70
N THR A 6 -3.53 -12.51 -13.81
CA THR A 6 -4.02 -13.33 -12.68
C THR A 6 -2.99 -13.56 -11.57
N LYS A 7 -1.72 -13.29 -11.84
CA LYS A 7 -0.61 -13.54 -10.91
C LYS A 7 0.29 -12.32 -10.71
N TRP A 8 -0.26 -11.12 -10.93
CA TRP A 8 0.51 -9.88 -10.90
C TRP A 8 1.22 -9.65 -9.56
N TYR A 9 0.59 -10.06 -8.46
CA TYR A 9 1.14 -9.95 -7.11
C TYR A 9 2.47 -10.69 -6.94
N LEU A 10 2.77 -11.70 -7.78
CA LEU A 10 4.07 -12.38 -7.76
C LEU A 10 5.21 -11.47 -8.19
N PHE A 11 4.94 -10.36 -8.91
CA PHE A 11 5.95 -9.37 -9.26
C PHE A 11 6.27 -8.42 -8.10
N CYS A 12 5.38 -8.27 -7.13
CA CYS A 12 5.53 -7.32 -6.03
C CYS A 12 6.79 -7.55 -5.18
N PRO A 13 7.18 -8.77 -4.79
CA PRO A 13 8.45 -9.00 -4.09
C PRO A 13 9.68 -8.58 -4.90
N TYR A 14 9.64 -8.70 -6.23
CA TYR A 14 10.72 -8.24 -7.10
C TYR A 14 10.77 -6.71 -7.15
N LEU A 15 9.61 -6.05 -7.25
CA LEU A 15 9.54 -4.58 -7.16
C LEU A 15 10.02 -4.08 -5.79
N ALA A 16 9.60 -4.70 -4.69
CA ALA A 16 10.09 -4.42 -3.34
C ALA A 16 11.62 -4.54 -3.26
N SER A 17 12.19 -5.56 -3.92
CA SER A 17 13.65 -5.75 -4.00
C SER A 17 14.33 -4.60 -4.75
N LEU A 18 13.72 -4.01 -5.79
CA LEU A 18 14.28 -2.84 -6.47
C LEU A 18 14.32 -1.61 -5.55
N PHE A 19 13.28 -1.37 -4.75
CA PHE A 19 13.30 -0.31 -3.74
C PHE A 19 14.39 -0.57 -2.68
N ALA A 20 14.55 -1.83 -2.24
CA ALA A 20 15.61 -2.22 -1.31
C ALA A 20 17.01 -1.99 -1.88
N LEU A 21 17.24 -2.32 -3.15
CA LEU A 21 18.52 -2.06 -3.83
C LEU A 21 18.77 -0.55 -3.97
N ALA A 22 17.75 0.24 -4.33
CA ALA A 22 17.87 1.69 -4.40
C ALA A 22 18.24 2.30 -3.04
N LEU A 23 17.62 1.83 -1.95
CA LEU A 23 17.98 2.20 -0.58
C LEU A 23 19.42 1.83 -0.23
N PHE A 24 19.85 0.62 -0.59
CA PHE A 24 21.17 0.10 -0.23
C PHE A 24 22.31 0.83 -0.95
N PHE A 25 22.13 1.16 -2.24
CA PHE A 25 23.19 1.76 -3.05
C PHE A 25 23.19 3.29 -3.06
N GLY A 26 22.08 3.93 -2.71
CA GLY A 26 21.97 5.39 -2.75
C GLY A 26 22.28 6.07 -1.42
N ASN A 27 22.76 7.30 -1.50
CA ASN A 27 22.90 8.19 -0.35
C ASN A 27 21.77 9.21 -0.38
N TRP A 28 20.68 8.87 0.29
CA TRP A 28 19.42 9.60 0.27
C TRP A 28 19.22 10.40 1.56
N ASP A 29 18.54 11.53 1.49
CA ASP A 29 18.05 12.21 2.69
C ASP A 29 16.89 11.44 3.35
N LEU A 30 16.52 11.83 4.57
CA LEU A 30 15.46 11.17 5.34
C LEU A 30 14.14 11.07 4.55
N ARG A 31 13.81 12.08 3.74
CA ARG A 31 12.57 12.12 2.98
C ARG A 31 12.56 11.05 1.90
N VAL A 32 13.57 11.02 1.05
CA VAL A 32 13.68 10.03 -0.02
C VAL A 32 13.87 8.62 0.55
N GLN A 33 14.60 8.46 1.65
CA GLN A 33 14.68 7.18 2.38
C GLN A 33 13.30 6.70 2.81
N SER A 34 12.51 7.57 3.43
CA SER A 34 11.16 7.22 3.91
C SER A 34 10.23 6.85 2.75
N LEU A 35 10.28 7.59 1.64
CA LEU A 35 9.51 7.29 0.43
C LEU A 35 9.89 5.95 -0.19
N LEU A 36 11.19 5.63 -0.27
CA LEU A 36 11.65 4.35 -0.80
C LEU A 36 11.26 3.17 0.12
N ILE A 37 11.33 3.35 1.45
CA ILE A 37 10.88 2.34 2.42
C ILE A 37 9.36 2.13 2.31
N SER A 38 8.57 3.21 2.22
CA SER A 38 7.13 3.14 1.98
C SER A 38 6.82 2.43 0.65
N GLY A 39 7.56 2.75 -0.41
CA GLY A 39 7.48 2.10 -1.72
C GLY A 39 7.80 0.61 -1.68
N LEU A 40 8.79 0.20 -0.88
CA LEU A 40 9.08 -1.21 -0.62
C LEU A 40 7.90 -1.90 0.07
N PHE A 41 7.41 -1.32 1.16
CA PHE A 41 6.38 -1.95 1.98
C PHE A 41 5.02 -2.00 1.31
N ILE A 42 4.63 -1.05 0.46
CA ILE A 42 3.37 -1.14 -0.28
C ILE A 42 3.39 -2.31 -1.29
N GLN A 43 4.55 -2.62 -1.87
CA GLN A 43 4.67 -3.80 -2.73
C GLN A 43 4.56 -5.08 -1.91
N LEU A 44 5.21 -5.16 -0.75
CA LEU A 44 5.02 -6.29 0.15
C LEU A 44 3.58 -6.39 0.65
N HIS A 45 2.90 -5.27 0.86
CA HIS A 45 1.50 -5.21 1.25
C HIS A 45 0.59 -5.81 0.18
N PHE A 46 0.75 -5.44 -1.09
CA PHE A 46 0.03 -6.09 -2.18
C PHE A 46 0.34 -7.59 -2.30
N PHE A 47 1.58 -7.99 -2.04
CA PHE A 47 1.90 -9.42 -1.99
C PHE A 47 1.20 -10.12 -0.82
N GLU A 48 1.10 -9.47 0.34
CA GLU A 48 0.40 -9.98 1.50
C GLU A 48 -1.10 -10.19 1.18
N GLU A 49 -1.73 -9.18 0.58
CA GLU A 49 -3.15 -9.13 0.21
C GLU A 49 -3.57 -10.17 -0.83
N PHE A 50 -2.78 -10.34 -1.88
CA PHE A 50 -3.15 -11.14 -3.05
C PHE A 50 -2.34 -12.43 -3.23
N GLY A 51 -1.15 -12.50 -2.64
CA GLY A 51 -0.21 -13.61 -2.80
C GLY A 51 -0.16 -14.54 -1.58
N PHE A 52 0.47 -14.10 -0.50
CA PHE A 52 0.58 -14.89 0.73
C PHE A 52 0.53 -14.00 1.99
N PRO A 53 -0.40 -14.26 2.93
CA PRO A 53 -1.35 -15.37 2.95
C PRO A 53 -2.51 -15.23 1.94
N GLY A 54 -2.69 -14.04 1.37
CA GLY A 54 -3.70 -13.78 0.35
C GLY A 54 -5.12 -13.80 0.91
N GLY A 55 -6.09 -13.46 0.06
CA GLY A 55 -7.52 -13.52 0.39
C GLY A 55 -8.21 -12.16 0.48
N PHE A 56 -7.49 -11.07 0.23
CA PHE A 56 -8.07 -9.74 0.13
C PHE A 56 -9.27 -9.65 -0.82
N PRO A 57 -9.25 -10.25 -2.04
CA PRO A 57 -10.41 -10.21 -2.92
C PRO A 57 -11.69 -10.77 -2.29
N LEU A 58 -11.58 -11.86 -1.52
CA LEU A 58 -12.72 -12.43 -0.80
C LEU A 58 -13.22 -11.49 0.32
N ILE A 59 -12.29 -10.84 1.02
CA ILE A 59 -12.61 -9.87 2.07
C ILE A 59 -13.37 -8.69 1.48
N THR A 60 -12.90 -8.12 0.37
CA THR A 60 -13.58 -7.04 -0.35
C THR A 60 -14.98 -7.46 -0.78
N MET A 61 -15.13 -8.65 -1.39
CA MET A 61 -16.44 -9.16 -1.80
C MET A 61 -17.42 -9.27 -0.63
N LEU A 62 -16.98 -9.83 0.51
CA LEU A 62 -17.84 -10.08 1.67
C LEU A 62 -18.12 -8.82 2.51
N VAL A 63 -17.11 -7.98 2.73
CA VAL A 63 -17.16 -6.87 3.67
C VAL A 63 -17.56 -5.57 2.99
N GLU A 64 -16.89 -5.22 1.89
CA GLU A 64 -17.11 -3.93 1.21
C GLU A 64 -18.32 -4.00 0.28
N LEU A 65 -18.36 -5.02 -0.58
CA LEU A 65 -19.42 -5.18 -1.58
C LEU A 65 -20.64 -5.94 -1.04
N LYS A 66 -20.55 -6.52 0.16
CA LYS A 66 -21.62 -7.30 0.81
C LYS A 66 -22.22 -8.38 -0.11
N SER A 67 -21.39 -8.97 -0.95
CA SER A 67 -21.76 -9.99 -1.93
C SER A 67 -21.47 -11.39 -1.39
N VAL A 68 -22.38 -12.31 -1.65
CA VAL A 68 -22.26 -13.74 -1.29
C VAL A 68 -21.83 -14.60 -2.49
N GLU A 69 -21.47 -13.98 -3.62
CA GLU A 69 -21.02 -14.70 -4.81
C GLU A 69 -19.69 -15.43 -4.52
N THR A 70 -19.68 -16.73 -4.76
CA THR A 70 -18.53 -17.61 -4.48
C THR A 70 -17.77 -18.00 -5.75
N ASP A 71 -18.37 -17.79 -6.93
CA ASP A 71 -17.73 -17.99 -8.21
C ASP A 71 -16.78 -16.81 -8.52
N THR A 72 -15.49 -17.05 -8.33
CA THR A 72 -14.42 -16.06 -8.57
C THR A 72 -14.40 -15.51 -10.00
N SER A 73 -14.98 -16.23 -10.98
CA SER A 73 -15.04 -15.76 -12.37
C SER A 73 -16.05 -14.63 -12.58
N LYS A 74 -16.98 -14.45 -11.63
CA LYS A 74 -18.04 -13.43 -11.66
C LYS A 74 -17.77 -12.26 -10.72
N TRP A 75 -16.65 -12.26 -10.02
CA TRP A 75 -16.31 -11.17 -9.10
C TRP A 75 -16.02 -9.88 -9.88
N ASP A 76 -16.69 -8.79 -9.49
CA ASP A 76 -16.39 -7.44 -9.98
C ASP A 76 -14.93 -7.05 -9.67
N LEU A 77 -14.39 -7.59 -8.57
CA LEU A 77 -12.98 -7.56 -8.20
C LEU A 77 -12.17 -8.67 -8.88
N ASN A 78 -12.29 -8.82 -10.20
CA ASN A 78 -11.44 -9.74 -10.93
C ASN A 78 -9.98 -9.27 -10.89
N HIS A 79 -9.05 -10.17 -11.20
CA HIS A 79 -7.62 -9.87 -11.13
C HIS A 79 -7.17 -8.65 -11.96
N LEU A 80 -7.94 -8.26 -13.00
CA LEU A 80 -7.62 -7.07 -13.80
C LEU A 80 -7.97 -5.77 -13.08
N SER A 81 -9.16 -5.68 -12.47
CA SER A 81 -9.56 -4.48 -11.72
C SER A 81 -8.68 -4.30 -10.47
N ALA A 82 -8.36 -5.38 -9.76
CA ALA A 82 -7.39 -5.36 -8.67
C ALA A 82 -5.98 -4.95 -9.13
N PHE A 83 -5.48 -5.54 -10.23
CA PHE A 83 -4.18 -5.15 -10.77
C PHE A 83 -4.12 -3.66 -11.11
N PHE A 84 -5.11 -3.18 -11.87
CA PHE A 84 -5.15 -1.78 -12.27
C PHE A 84 -5.23 -0.91 -11.03
N GLY A 85 -6.24 -1.13 -10.18
CA GLY A 85 -6.53 -0.42 -8.93
C GLY A 85 -5.29 -0.20 -8.06
N ASN A 86 -4.59 -1.29 -7.72
CA ASN A 86 -3.44 -1.24 -6.84
C ASN A 86 -2.20 -0.65 -7.53
N GLN A 87 -1.93 -1.00 -8.78
CA GLN A 87 -0.70 -0.57 -9.45
C GLN A 87 -0.73 0.87 -9.95
N TRP A 88 -1.87 1.36 -10.48
CA TRP A 88 -1.99 2.78 -10.82
C TRP A 88 -1.79 3.64 -9.58
N PHE A 89 -2.39 3.21 -8.46
CA PHE A 89 -2.28 3.89 -7.18
C PHE A 89 -0.85 3.88 -6.66
N ALA A 90 -0.16 2.73 -6.67
CA ALA A 90 1.25 2.66 -6.26
C ALA A 90 2.16 3.52 -7.14
N VAL A 91 1.88 3.67 -8.43
CA VAL A 91 2.64 4.56 -9.31
C VAL A 91 2.42 6.03 -8.92
N ILE A 92 1.17 6.46 -8.76
CA ILE A 92 0.86 7.88 -8.50
C ILE A 92 1.20 8.28 -7.07
N VAL A 93 0.88 7.44 -6.09
CA VAL A 93 1.05 7.80 -4.67
C VAL A 93 2.44 7.44 -4.18
N TYR A 94 3.03 6.29 -4.54
CA TYR A 94 4.31 5.87 -3.95
C TYR A 94 5.51 6.13 -4.86
N LEU A 95 5.38 5.94 -6.18
CA LEU A 95 6.51 6.09 -7.10
C LEU A 95 6.76 7.55 -7.48
N LEU A 96 5.72 8.32 -7.80
CA LEU A 96 5.84 9.72 -8.21
C LEU A 96 6.55 10.61 -7.17
N PRO A 97 6.26 10.54 -5.85
CA PRO A 97 6.91 11.42 -4.89
C PRO A 97 8.41 11.18 -4.76
N ILE A 98 8.92 9.99 -5.12
CA ILE A 98 10.36 9.71 -5.12
C ILE A 98 11.09 10.57 -6.15
N PHE A 99 10.47 10.84 -7.29
CA PHE A 99 11.01 11.71 -8.34
C PHE A 99 10.68 13.19 -8.10
N CYS A 100 9.68 13.48 -7.27
CA CYS A 100 9.25 14.83 -6.93
C CYS A 100 9.18 15.07 -5.40
N PRO A 101 10.25 14.78 -4.62
CA PRO A 101 10.20 14.79 -3.16
C PRO A 101 10.08 16.19 -2.56
N ASN A 102 10.22 17.24 -3.37
CA ASN A 102 10.09 18.62 -2.92
C ASN A 102 8.65 19.16 -3.00
N ILE A 103 7.71 18.37 -3.52
CA ILE A 103 6.29 18.70 -3.53
C ILE A 103 5.67 18.15 -2.22
N PRO A 104 5.32 19.01 -1.24
CA PRO A 104 5.04 18.53 0.11
C PRO A 104 3.80 17.62 0.18
N PHE A 105 2.68 18.01 -0.44
CA PHE A 105 1.47 17.17 -0.43
C PHE A 105 1.70 15.75 -0.99
N LEU A 106 2.58 15.58 -1.99
CA LEU A 106 2.88 14.26 -2.55
C LEU A 106 3.59 13.36 -1.53
N THR A 107 4.52 13.91 -0.77
CA THR A 107 5.19 13.17 0.30
C THR A 107 4.22 12.89 1.44
N LEU A 108 3.41 13.89 1.80
CA LEU A 108 2.43 13.75 2.87
C LEU A 108 1.36 12.70 2.56
N ALA A 109 0.88 12.62 1.32
CA ALA A 109 -0.09 11.63 0.86
C ALA A 109 0.40 10.19 1.13
N VAL A 110 1.67 9.90 0.84
CA VAL A 110 2.28 8.58 1.16
C VAL A 110 2.17 8.27 2.65
N MET A 111 2.49 9.27 3.48
CA MET A 111 2.58 9.06 4.92
C MET A 111 1.19 8.93 5.55
N ILE A 112 0.23 9.75 5.13
CA ILE A 112 -1.16 9.70 5.60
C ILE A 112 -1.83 8.39 5.16
N PHE A 113 -1.57 7.94 3.92
CA PHE A 113 -2.20 6.74 3.40
C PHE A 113 -1.83 5.47 4.20
N ALA A 114 -0.63 5.41 4.80
CA ALA A 114 -0.28 4.34 5.74
C ALA A 114 -1.26 4.22 6.92
N PHE A 115 -1.84 5.33 7.39
CA PHE A 115 -2.84 5.32 8.45
C PHE A 115 -4.23 4.95 7.94
N ALA A 116 -4.54 5.20 6.67
CA ALA A 116 -5.74 4.66 6.03
C ALA A 116 -5.67 3.13 5.96
N GLU A 117 -4.51 2.59 5.56
CA GLU A 117 -4.25 1.14 5.59
C GLU A 117 -4.37 0.58 7.01
N LEU A 118 -3.82 1.28 8.00
CA LEU A 118 -3.99 0.88 9.40
C LEU A 118 -5.46 0.84 9.79
N ALA A 119 -6.23 1.87 9.45
CA ALA A 119 -7.64 1.94 9.81
C ALA A 119 -8.45 0.79 9.17
N MET A 120 -8.19 0.51 7.90
CA MET A 120 -8.85 -0.56 7.15
C MET A 120 -8.49 -1.94 7.70
N HIS A 121 -7.20 -2.24 7.82
CA HIS A 121 -6.76 -3.58 8.19
C HIS A 121 -6.87 -3.84 9.70
N LEU A 122 -6.54 -2.87 10.57
CA LEU A 122 -6.58 -3.10 12.01
C LEU A 122 -8.00 -3.06 12.58
N PHE A 123 -8.83 -2.13 12.11
CA PHE A 123 -10.17 -1.94 12.65
C PHE A 123 -11.24 -2.50 11.71
N PHE A 124 -11.39 -1.95 10.50
CA PHE A 124 -12.57 -2.23 9.68
C PHE A 124 -12.70 -3.70 9.29
N PHE A 125 -11.67 -4.30 8.68
CA PHE A 125 -11.71 -5.70 8.25
C PHE A 125 -11.67 -6.67 9.42
N ASN A 126 -10.80 -6.46 10.40
CA ASN A 126 -10.73 -7.33 11.57
C ASN A 126 -12.04 -7.38 12.36
N LEU A 127 -12.68 -6.22 12.60
CA LEU A 127 -13.99 -6.16 13.27
C LEU A 127 -15.09 -6.82 12.44
N SER A 128 -15.11 -6.57 11.12
CA SER A 128 -16.11 -7.13 10.21
C SER A 128 -15.99 -8.64 10.07
N LEU A 129 -14.76 -9.16 9.97
CA LEU A 129 -14.47 -10.59 9.84
C LEU A 129 -14.44 -11.32 11.18
N LYS A 130 -14.44 -10.59 12.31
CA LYS A 130 -14.22 -11.10 13.67
C LYS A 130 -12.92 -11.91 13.76
N LYS A 131 -11.87 -11.41 13.10
CA LYS A 131 -10.52 -12.00 13.09
C LYS A 131 -9.51 -11.01 13.64
N TRP A 132 -8.42 -11.54 14.15
CA TRP A 132 -7.29 -10.75 14.67
C TRP A 132 -6.31 -10.34 13.57
N TYR A 133 -6.39 -11.02 12.42
CA TYR A 133 -5.49 -10.81 11.30
C TYR A 133 -6.25 -10.92 9.99
N ASN A 134 -5.84 -10.09 9.05
CA ASN A 134 -6.20 -10.17 7.65
C ASN A 134 -4.99 -9.78 6.79
N PRO A 135 -4.93 -10.28 5.54
CA PRO A 135 -3.91 -9.91 4.57
C PRO A 135 -3.78 -8.39 4.44
N GLY A 136 -2.55 -7.88 4.56
CA GLY A 136 -2.20 -6.45 4.53
C GLY A 136 -1.90 -5.88 5.92
N LEU A 137 -2.34 -6.53 7.00
CA LEU A 137 -2.14 -6.03 8.36
C LEU A 137 -0.67 -6.04 8.79
N LEU A 138 0.09 -7.08 8.45
CA LEU A 138 1.47 -7.22 8.93
C LEU A 138 2.37 -6.13 8.34
N THR A 139 2.32 -5.98 7.02
CA THR A 139 3.11 -4.98 6.29
C THR A 139 2.75 -3.55 6.67
N THR A 140 1.48 -3.32 7.02
CA THR A 140 1.05 -2.03 7.57
C THR A 140 1.65 -1.76 8.95
N LEU A 141 1.59 -2.73 9.87
CA LEU A 141 2.07 -2.56 11.25
C LEU A 141 3.60 -2.51 11.37
N VAL A 142 4.32 -3.27 10.54
CA VAL A 142 5.78 -3.40 10.61
C VAL A 142 6.49 -2.43 9.68
N GLY A 143 5.82 -1.99 8.62
CA GLY A 143 6.41 -1.20 7.55
C GLY A 143 5.80 0.18 7.40
N LEU A 144 4.61 0.24 6.79
CA LEU A 144 3.98 1.48 6.34
C LEU A 144 3.78 2.46 7.50
N VAL A 145 3.21 2.02 8.62
CA VAL A 145 2.94 2.93 9.75
C VAL A 145 4.23 3.36 10.47
N PRO A 146 5.16 2.45 10.84
CA PRO A 146 6.40 2.85 11.49
C PRO A 146 7.22 3.87 10.69
N VAL A 147 7.36 3.70 9.38
CA VAL A 147 8.10 4.66 8.54
C VAL A 147 7.39 6.01 8.49
N SER A 148 6.06 6.02 8.33
CA SER A 148 5.27 7.26 8.30
C SER A 148 5.32 8.01 9.62
N VAL A 149 5.21 7.30 10.75
CA VAL A 149 5.34 7.90 12.09
C VAL A 149 6.74 8.48 12.29
N TYR A 150 7.78 7.73 11.95
CA TYR A 150 9.16 8.18 12.09
C TYR A 150 9.43 9.43 11.27
N TYR A 151 8.98 9.45 10.01
CA TYR A 151 9.15 10.58 9.11
C TYR A 151 8.38 11.82 9.60
N LEU A 152 7.09 11.68 9.91
CA LEU A 152 6.26 12.79 10.38
C LEU A 152 6.75 13.36 11.71
N ALA A 153 7.28 12.52 12.62
CA ALA A 153 7.85 13.00 13.87
C ALA A 153 9.02 14.00 13.66
N HIS A 154 9.76 13.87 12.56
CA HIS A 154 10.87 14.77 12.22
C HIS A 154 10.42 15.97 11.37
N ASP A 155 9.56 15.74 10.38
CA ASP A 155 9.33 16.68 9.28
C ASP A 155 7.92 17.30 9.24
N TRP A 156 7.02 17.04 10.20
CA TRP A 156 5.62 17.53 10.14
C TRP A 156 5.46 19.05 9.98
N LYS A 157 6.44 19.84 10.43
CA LYS A 157 6.42 21.31 10.34
C LYS A 157 6.64 21.84 8.93
N LEU A 158 7.02 20.98 7.98
CA LEU A 158 7.23 21.34 6.58
C LEU A 158 5.91 21.50 5.80
N TYR A 159 4.78 21.05 6.37
CA TYR A 159 3.49 21.01 5.69
C TYR A 159 2.60 22.19 6.06
N SER A 160 2.06 22.86 5.03
CA SER A 160 1.01 23.85 5.17
C SER A 160 -0.36 23.18 5.34
N GLY A 161 -1.36 23.94 5.78
CA GLY A 161 -2.74 23.42 5.85
C GLY A 161 -3.30 22.96 4.50
N LEU A 162 -2.81 23.53 3.38
CA LEU A 162 -3.20 23.09 2.04
C LEU A 162 -2.62 21.70 1.71
N ASP A 163 -1.40 21.43 2.15
CA ASP A 163 -0.78 20.11 1.95
C ASP A 163 -1.59 19.02 2.67
N TRP A 164 -2.03 19.29 3.90
CA TRP A 164 -2.91 18.39 4.67
C TRP A 164 -4.30 18.19 4.06
N PHE A 165 -4.78 19.14 3.25
CA PHE A 165 -6.05 19.01 2.55
C PHE A 165 -5.93 18.21 1.25
N LEU A 166 -4.78 18.32 0.57
CA LEU A 166 -4.52 17.67 -0.71
C LEU A 166 -3.95 16.24 -0.57
N GLY A 167 -3.23 15.96 0.51
CA GLY A 167 -2.65 14.65 0.82
C GLY A 167 -3.60 13.76 1.59
#